data_AF-A0A381CH60-F1
#
_entry.id   AF-A0A381CH60-F1
#
_cell.length_a   1.000
_cell.length_b   1.000
_cell.length_c   1.000
_cell.angle_alpha   90.00
_cell.angle_beta   90.00
_cell.angle_gamma   90.00
#
_symmetry.space_group_name_H-M   'P 1'
#
loop_
_entity.id
_entity.type
_entity.pdbx_description
1 polymer ?
#
loop_
_entity_poly.entity_id
_entity_poly.type
_entity_poly.pdbx_seq_one_letter_code
_entity_poly.pdbx_strand_id
1 'polypeptide(L)'
;MKYNYIKWNKEEKCAIFFPDIDYSLWKKTQLKENAYNNPSLIISSCLITKMDILELFEYYILFICGKSMGASRWECNDLILLGTCNIDNLSNPFSLNTPKPTYISEYINILGQLFLAGYIDFGSYCDEEDRNKIDYPSNLSYYKEDKYQAWIYFRDNFFYQDKFIRDLDDPETLDEGGYSLILNDVSWDTPQYWSQYNIWVATTPKGTKYFNEILAPKFYNKYKDLEVEIDDKGNIIRWIGKINR
;
A
#
# COMPACT_ATOMS: atom_id res chain seq x y z
N MET A 1 -7.67 15.88 -23.39
CA MET A 1 -6.49 15.11 -23.88
C MET A 1 -6.66 13.65 -23.49
N LYS A 2 -6.16 12.72 -24.31
CA LYS A 2 -6.26 11.28 -24.04
C LYS A 2 -4.95 10.74 -23.50
N TYR A 3 -5.02 9.87 -22.51
CA TYR A 3 -3.86 9.27 -21.86
C TYR A 3 -4.06 7.78 -21.69
N ASN A 4 -2.99 7.01 -21.92
CA ASN A 4 -2.97 5.60 -21.58
C ASN A 4 -3.11 5.47 -20.07
N TYR A 5 -3.98 4.55 -19.67
CA TYR A 5 -4.17 4.24 -18.27
C TYR A 5 -2.92 3.60 -17.65
N ILE A 6 -2.36 2.63 -18.35
CA ILE A 6 -1.11 1.98 -17.97
C ILE A 6 -0.17 1.79 -19.15
N LYS A 7 1.12 1.66 -18.87
CA LYS A 7 2.15 1.26 -19.83
C LYS A 7 3.09 0.26 -19.19
N TRP A 8 3.59 -0.67 -19.99
CA TRP A 8 4.62 -1.59 -19.52
C TRP A 8 5.98 -0.88 -19.40
N ASN A 9 6.56 -0.88 -18.21
CA ASN A 9 7.94 -0.49 -18.00
C ASN A 9 8.85 -1.73 -18.17
N LYS A 10 9.79 -1.65 -19.11
CA LYS A 10 10.70 -2.76 -19.43
C LYS A 10 11.79 -2.97 -18.38
N GLU A 11 12.22 -1.90 -17.72
CA GLU A 11 13.29 -1.90 -16.71
C GLU A 11 12.75 -2.50 -15.40
N GLU A 12 11.63 -1.95 -14.92
CA GLU A 12 10.97 -2.39 -13.67
C GLU A 12 10.10 -3.65 -13.85
N LYS A 13 9.86 -4.07 -15.09
CA LYS A 13 9.03 -5.23 -15.47
C LYS A 13 7.63 -5.21 -14.87
N CYS A 14 6.99 -4.05 -14.87
CA CYS A 14 5.66 -3.85 -14.29
C CYS A 14 4.83 -2.85 -15.12
N ALA A 15 3.53 -2.77 -14.83
CA ALA A 15 2.67 -1.72 -15.33
C ALA A 15 2.84 -0.44 -14.50
N ILE A 16 3.05 0.69 -15.18
CA ILE A 16 3.10 2.03 -14.59
C ILE A 16 1.81 2.76 -14.96
N PHE A 17 1.22 3.45 -13.99
CA PHE A 17 -0.03 4.18 -14.15
C PHE A 17 0.21 5.59 -14.68
N PHE A 18 -0.58 5.99 -15.68
CA PHE A 18 -0.59 7.33 -16.27
C PHE A 18 0.79 7.93 -16.60
N PRO A 19 1.70 7.17 -17.24
CA PRO A 19 3.07 7.63 -17.47
C PRO A 19 3.17 8.82 -18.44
N ASP A 20 2.11 9.06 -19.22
CA ASP A 20 2.08 10.09 -20.25
C ASP A 20 1.33 11.37 -19.80
N ILE A 21 0.83 11.44 -18.55
CA ILE A 21 0.19 12.65 -18.00
C ILE A 21 1.25 13.67 -17.60
N ASP A 22 1.12 14.91 -18.09
CA ASP A 22 1.96 16.03 -17.66
C ASP A 22 1.75 16.31 -16.17
N TYR A 23 2.85 16.49 -15.43
CA TYR A 23 2.86 16.87 -14.02
C TYR A 23 1.99 18.11 -13.72
N SER A 24 1.97 19.10 -14.62
CA SER A 24 1.14 20.30 -14.46
C SER A 24 -0.36 20.01 -14.49
N LEU A 25 -0.77 19.01 -15.28
CA LEU A 25 -2.14 18.52 -15.35
C LEU A 25 -2.43 17.57 -14.18
N TRP A 26 -1.48 16.70 -13.84
CA TRP A 26 -1.54 15.82 -12.67
C TRP A 26 -1.84 16.61 -11.40
N LYS A 27 -1.12 17.71 -11.13
CA LYS A 27 -1.33 18.55 -9.95
C LYS A 27 -2.74 19.19 -9.88
N LYS A 28 -3.42 19.35 -11.01
CA LYS A 28 -4.80 19.87 -11.06
C LYS A 28 -5.85 18.81 -10.80
N THR A 29 -5.53 17.54 -11.04
CA THR A 29 -6.38 16.45 -10.56
C THR A 29 -6.41 16.50 -9.03
N GLN A 30 -7.48 16.03 -8.38
CA GLN A 30 -7.59 16.03 -6.89
C GLN A 30 -6.57 15.10 -6.18
N LEU A 31 -5.52 14.68 -6.90
CA LEU A 31 -4.44 13.83 -6.42
C LEU A 31 -3.42 14.74 -5.73
N LYS A 32 -3.45 14.71 -4.41
CA LYS A 32 -2.48 15.46 -3.60
C LYS A 32 -1.04 15.01 -3.92
N GLU A 33 -0.13 15.97 -3.76
CA GLU A 33 1.29 15.88 -4.08
C GLU A 33 1.97 14.67 -3.40
N ASN A 34 2.90 14.03 -4.14
CA ASN A 34 3.88 12.99 -3.75
C ASN A 34 3.68 11.52 -4.18
N ALA A 35 2.71 11.19 -5.03
CA ALA A 35 2.62 9.82 -5.54
C ALA A 35 2.39 9.76 -7.06
N TYR A 36 3.48 9.89 -7.84
CA TYR A 36 3.53 9.22 -9.13
C TYR A 36 3.20 7.74 -8.85
N ASN A 37 2.18 7.19 -9.50
CA ASN A 37 1.59 5.86 -9.24
C ASN A 37 0.46 5.78 -8.19
N ASN A 38 -0.22 6.86 -7.80
CA ASN A 38 -1.37 6.73 -6.90
C ASN A 38 -2.59 6.09 -7.60
N PRO A 39 -3.09 4.92 -7.16
CA PRO A 39 -4.20 4.23 -7.77
C PRO A 39 -5.58 4.76 -7.31
N SER A 40 -5.63 5.83 -6.52
CA SER A 40 -6.89 6.52 -6.16
C SER A 40 -7.72 6.95 -7.37
N LEU A 41 -7.10 7.41 -8.47
CA LEU A 41 -7.80 7.70 -9.73
C LEU A 41 -8.54 6.47 -10.28
N ILE A 42 -8.03 5.30 -9.99
CA ILE A 42 -8.46 4.01 -10.51
C ILE A 42 -9.72 3.54 -9.79
N ILE A 43 -9.72 3.69 -8.46
CA ILE A 43 -10.85 3.35 -7.59
C ILE A 43 -12.06 4.23 -7.92
N SER A 44 -11.86 5.50 -8.25
CA SER A 44 -12.98 6.43 -8.43
C SER A 44 -13.71 6.30 -9.77
N SER A 45 -13.12 5.64 -10.78
CA SER A 45 -13.57 5.97 -12.15
C SER A 45 -13.73 4.85 -13.16
N CYS A 46 -13.31 3.59 -12.94
CA CYS A 46 -13.73 2.48 -13.83
C CYS A 46 -13.49 1.05 -13.29
N LEU A 47 -13.15 0.85 -12.02
CA LEU A 47 -13.15 -0.50 -11.42
C LEU A 47 -14.60 -0.90 -11.10
N ILE A 48 -15.30 -1.39 -12.13
CA ILE A 48 -16.75 -1.64 -12.12
C ILE A 48 -17.15 -2.72 -11.10
N THR A 49 -16.21 -3.60 -10.71
CA THR A 49 -16.48 -4.70 -9.80
C THR A 49 -15.55 -4.71 -8.60
N LYS A 50 -16.06 -5.23 -7.48
CA LYS A 50 -15.25 -5.50 -6.28
C LYS A 50 -13.98 -6.29 -6.59
N MET A 51 -14.05 -7.24 -7.53
CA MET A 51 -12.89 -8.06 -7.93
C MET A 51 -11.77 -7.23 -8.54
N ASP A 52 -12.12 -6.22 -9.36
CA ASP A 52 -11.13 -5.33 -9.98
C ASP A 52 -10.42 -4.46 -8.92
N ILE A 53 -11.14 -4.06 -7.86
CA ILE A 53 -10.58 -3.32 -6.72
C ILE A 53 -9.64 -4.20 -5.89
N LEU A 54 -10.02 -5.44 -5.60
CA LEU A 54 -9.17 -6.37 -4.85
C LEU A 54 -7.88 -6.70 -5.62
N GLU A 55 -7.98 -6.92 -6.94
CA GLU A 55 -6.82 -7.16 -7.79
C GLU A 55 -5.89 -5.94 -7.85
N LEU A 56 -6.45 -4.73 -7.86
CA LEU A 56 -5.67 -3.51 -7.75
C LEU A 56 -4.92 -3.42 -6.41
N PHE A 57 -5.58 -3.74 -5.29
CA PHE A 57 -4.91 -3.75 -3.98
C PHE A 57 -3.75 -4.75 -3.96
N GLU A 58 -3.98 -5.96 -4.46
CA GLU A 58 -2.94 -6.99 -4.54
C GLU A 58 -1.75 -6.52 -5.37
N TYR A 59 -2.03 -5.98 -6.58
CA TYR A 59 -1.01 -5.43 -7.47
C TYR A 59 -0.23 -4.31 -6.79
N TYR A 60 -0.94 -3.37 -6.18
CA TYR A 60 -0.32 -2.18 -5.61
C TYR A 60 0.52 -2.48 -4.38
N ILE A 61 0.04 -3.33 -3.48
CA ILE A 61 0.79 -3.73 -2.28
C ILE A 61 2.12 -4.34 -2.71
N LEU A 62 2.12 -5.29 -3.65
CA LEU A 62 3.35 -5.94 -4.11
C LEU A 62 4.23 -5.01 -4.95
N PHE A 63 3.63 -4.09 -5.69
CA PHE A 63 4.35 -3.08 -6.47
C PHE A 63 5.11 -2.09 -5.57
N ILE A 64 4.46 -1.56 -4.52
CA ILE A 64 5.12 -0.70 -3.52
C ILE A 64 6.13 -1.51 -2.74
N CYS A 65 5.73 -2.60 -2.09
CA CYS A 65 6.62 -3.35 -1.18
C CYS A 65 7.83 -3.97 -1.88
N GLY A 66 7.83 -4.00 -3.22
CA GLY A 66 8.85 -4.61 -4.05
C GLY A 66 9.94 -3.64 -4.49
N LYS A 67 11.02 -4.21 -5.04
CA LYS A 67 12.14 -3.44 -5.62
C LYS A 67 11.76 -2.57 -6.82
N SER A 68 10.55 -2.70 -7.36
CA SER A 68 10.07 -1.97 -8.55
C SER A 68 9.99 -0.44 -8.37
N MET A 69 10.24 0.06 -7.16
CA MET A 69 10.38 1.49 -6.85
C MET A 69 11.77 1.85 -6.27
N GLY A 70 12.78 0.98 -6.43
CA GLY A 70 14.15 1.25 -5.96
C GLY A 70 14.37 1.11 -4.46
N ALA A 71 13.32 0.84 -3.66
CA ALA A 71 13.41 0.56 -2.23
C ALA A 71 13.13 -0.92 -1.93
N SER A 72 13.86 -1.52 -0.99
CA SER A 72 13.68 -2.92 -0.57
C SER A 72 12.76 -3.09 0.64
N ARG A 73 12.36 -1.99 1.29
CA ARG A 73 11.50 -1.94 2.47
C ARG A 73 10.76 -0.63 2.50
N TRP A 74 9.54 -0.67 3.00
CA TRP A 74 8.68 0.50 3.13
C TRP A 74 8.15 0.58 4.55
N GLU A 75 8.31 1.74 5.17
CA GLU A 75 7.57 2.08 6.39
C GLU A 75 6.07 2.01 6.09
N CYS A 76 5.28 1.60 7.08
CA CYS A 76 3.86 1.45 6.85
C CYS A 76 3.16 2.78 6.51
N ASN A 77 3.72 3.94 6.87
CA ASN A 77 3.23 5.26 6.42
C ASN A 77 3.07 5.35 4.88
N ASP A 78 3.95 4.71 4.12
CA ASP A 78 3.98 4.73 2.66
C ASP A 78 3.13 3.62 2.03
N LEU A 79 2.82 2.55 2.78
CA LEU A 79 1.93 1.49 2.27
C LEU A 79 0.49 1.94 2.12
N ILE A 80 0.12 2.97 2.88
CA ILE A 80 -1.25 3.25 3.20
C ILE A 80 -1.93 3.96 2.02
N LEU A 81 -2.44 3.13 1.10
CA LEU A 81 -3.59 3.48 0.27
C LEU A 81 -4.85 3.77 1.08
N LEU A 82 -4.84 3.65 2.41
CA LEU A 82 -6.07 3.85 3.19
C LEU A 82 -6.59 5.28 3.00
N GLY A 83 -5.72 6.29 2.79
CA GLY A 83 -6.15 7.64 2.44
C GLY A 83 -7.00 7.69 1.17
N THR A 84 -6.79 6.74 0.26
CA THR A 84 -7.51 6.56 -1.02
C THR A 84 -8.70 5.60 -0.95
N CYS A 85 -8.80 4.79 0.12
CA CYS A 85 -9.92 3.88 0.34
C CYS A 85 -11.18 4.60 0.85
N ASN A 86 -11.09 5.91 1.10
CA ASN A 86 -12.24 6.77 1.32
C ASN A 86 -12.78 7.25 -0.02
N ILE A 87 -13.90 6.65 -0.43
CA ILE A 87 -14.67 7.08 -1.61
C ILE A 87 -15.17 8.53 -1.44
N ASP A 88 -15.32 9.00 -0.20
CA ASP A 88 -15.74 10.36 0.12
C ASP A 88 -14.73 10.99 1.07
N ASN A 89 -14.18 12.15 0.69
CA ASN A 89 -13.34 13.04 1.50
C ASN A 89 -13.95 13.32 2.90
N LEU A 90 -13.81 12.38 3.84
CA LEU A 90 -14.22 12.50 5.24
C LEU A 90 -13.11 13.14 6.04
N SER A 91 -13.50 14.01 6.98
CA SER A 91 -12.59 14.73 7.89
C SER A 91 -11.80 13.82 8.83
N ASN A 92 -12.19 12.55 8.96
CA ASN A 92 -11.40 11.50 9.57
C ASN A 92 -11.40 10.26 8.65
N PRO A 93 -10.33 10.02 7.87
CA PRO A 93 -10.32 9.03 6.79
C PRO A 93 -10.31 7.55 7.27
N PHE A 94 -10.31 7.27 8.58
CA PHE A 94 -9.89 5.95 9.06
C PHE A 94 -10.79 5.29 10.10
N SER A 95 -12.02 5.79 10.30
CA SER A 95 -12.94 5.11 11.21
C SER A 95 -13.38 3.75 10.63
N LEU A 96 -12.96 2.65 11.25
CA LEU A 96 -13.48 1.30 10.92
C LEU A 96 -15.02 1.19 11.11
N ASN A 97 -15.61 2.16 11.82
CA ASN A 97 -17.04 2.30 12.06
C ASN A 97 -17.67 3.47 11.28
N THR A 98 -17.12 3.85 10.11
CA THR A 98 -17.78 4.86 9.27
C THR A 98 -19.18 4.39 8.86
N PRO A 99 -20.20 5.27 8.90
CA PRO A 99 -21.54 4.93 8.41
C PRO A 99 -21.58 4.75 6.88
N LYS A 100 -20.49 5.06 6.17
CA LYS A 100 -20.33 4.89 4.73
C LYS A 100 -19.44 3.67 4.43
N PRO A 101 -19.74 2.88 3.38
CA PRO A 101 -18.91 1.74 2.98
C PRO A 101 -17.50 2.20 2.60
N THR A 102 -16.47 1.50 3.10
CA THR A 102 -15.07 1.67 2.70
C THR A 102 -14.49 0.32 2.33
N TYR A 103 -13.34 0.32 1.62
CA TYR A 103 -12.60 -0.89 1.27
C TYR A 103 -11.43 -1.19 2.23
N ILE A 104 -11.42 -0.56 3.42
CA ILE A 104 -10.33 -0.70 4.39
C ILE A 104 -10.21 -2.15 4.88
N SER A 105 -11.35 -2.79 5.17
CA SER A 105 -11.36 -4.18 5.64
C SER A 105 -10.82 -5.14 4.57
N GLU A 106 -11.20 -4.92 3.31
CA GLU A 106 -10.73 -5.66 2.15
C GLU A 106 -9.22 -5.48 1.94
N TYR A 107 -8.73 -4.25 2.07
CA TYR A 107 -7.31 -3.94 1.95
C TYR A 107 -6.49 -4.69 3.01
N ILE A 108 -6.90 -4.60 4.29
CA ILE A 108 -6.25 -5.34 5.40
C ILE A 108 -6.31 -6.85 5.14
N ASN A 109 -7.43 -7.36 4.62
CA ASN A 109 -7.55 -8.77 4.29
C ASN A 109 -6.60 -9.21 3.16
N ILE A 110 -6.47 -8.44 2.08
CA ILE A 110 -5.51 -8.73 1.01
C ILE A 110 -4.08 -8.72 1.55
N LEU A 111 -3.73 -7.71 2.35
CA LEU A 111 -2.42 -7.61 3.01
C LEU A 111 -2.12 -8.87 3.85
N GLY A 112 -3.09 -9.30 4.66
CA GLY A 112 -3.00 -10.54 5.43
C GLY A 112 -2.83 -11.78 4.57
N GLN A 113 -3.59 -11.91 3.48
CA GLN A 113 -3.47 -13.04 2.56
C GLN A 113 -2.08 -13.10 1.91
N LEU A 114 -1.52 -11.95 1.50
CA LEU A 114 -0.17 -11.86 0.95
C LEU A 114 0.89 -12.28 1.98
N PHE A 115 0.72 -11.86 3.25
CA PHE A 115 1.61 -12.25 4.34
C PHE A 115 1.54 -13.76 4.62
N LEU A 116 0.33 -14.30 4.79
CA LEU A 116 0.09 -15.72 5.06
C LEU A 116 0.59 -16.62 3.93
N ALA A 117 0.45 -16.18 2.67
CA ALA A 117 1.02 -16.86 1.51
C ALA A 117 2.56 -16.75 1.44
N GLY A 118 3.18 -15.90 2.26
CA GLY A 118 4.61 -15.66 2.32
C GLY A 118 5.12 -14.82 1.15
N TYR A 119 4.27 -13.99 0.53
CA TYR A 119 4.67 -13.05 -0.52
C TYR A 119 5.24 -11.75 0.05
N ILE A 120 4.78 -11.35 1.23
CA ILE A 120 5.35 -10.23 2.00
C ILE A 120 5.69 -10.69 3.41
N ASP A 121 6.51 -9.90 4.09
CA ASP A 121 6.80 -10.05 5.50
C ASP A 121 6.92 -8.69 6.17
N PHE A 122 6.69 -8.65 7.49
CA PHE A 122 6.79 -7.46 8.31
C PHE A 122 7.99 -7.53 9.25
N GLY A 123 8.58 -6.39 9.54
CA GLY A 123 9.62 -6.22 10.54
C GLY A 123 9.33 -5.04 11.46
N SER A 124 9.89 -5.09 12.67
CA SER A 124 9.82 -4.02 13.67
C SER A 124 11.25 -3.56 14.00
N TYR A 125 11.57 -2.29 13.74
CA TYR A 125 12.89 -1.67 13.94
C TYR A 125 14.09 -2.36 13.23
N CYS A 126 15.16 -1.61 12.94
CA CYS A 126 16.38 -2.14 12.32
C CYS A 126 17.60 -1.27 12.62
N ASP A 127 18.72 -1.95 12.82
CA ASP A 127 20.06 -1.37 12.72
C ASP A 127 20.36 -1.01 11.24
N GLU A 128 21.09 0.09 11.00
CA GLU A 128 21.36 0.61 9.63
C GLU A 128 22.08 -0.42 8.76
N GLU A 129 22.89 -1.29 9.36
CA GLU A 129 23.67 -2.34 8.71
C GLU A 129 22.83 -3.40 7.99
N ASP A 130 21.54 -3.48 8.35
CA ASP A 130 20.64 -4.54 7.90
C ASP A 130 19.63 -4.09 6.85
N ARG A 131 19.57 -2.81 6.47
CA ARG A 131 18.52 -2.25 5.58
C ARG A 131 18.25 -3.00 4.25
N ASN A 132 19.23 -3.77 3.76
CA ASN A 132 19.16 -4.49 2.48
C ASN A 132 18.75 -5.98 2.56
N LYS A 133 18.72 -6.61 3.75
CA LYS A 133 18.24 -8.02 3.86
C LYS A 133 16.73 -8.00 4.12
N ILE A 134 16.00 -9.08 3.85
CA ILE A 134 14.53 -9.09 3.91
C ILE A 134 13.99 -10.27 4.76
N ASP A 135 14.82 -11.28 5.00
CA ASP A 135 14.48 -12.47 5.77
C ASP A 135 15.27 -12.48 7.08
N TYR A 136 14.61 -12.14 8.18
CA TYR A 136 15.21 -12.11 9.51
C TYR A 136 14.45 -13.01 10.47
N PRO A 137 15.14 -13.70 11.40
CA PRO A 137 14.48 -14.37 12.52
C PRO A 137 13.60 -13.44 13.38
N SER A 138 13.84 -12.12 13.32
CA SER A 138 13.03 -11.11 13.99
C SER A 138 11.81 -10.65 13.18
N ASN A 139 11.58 -11.14 11.96
CA ASN A 139 10.38 -10.82 11.21
C ASN A 139 9.12 -11.38 11.88
N LEU A 140 7.97 -10.76 11.59
CA LEU A 140 6.68 -11.18 12.11
C LEU A 140 6.37 -12.64 11.80
N SER A 141 6.80 -13.11 10.61
CA SER A 141 6.60 -14.50 10.18
C SER A 141 7.19 -15.56 11.13
N TYR A 142 8.16 -15.19 11.96
CA TYR A 142 8.83 -16.08 12.94
C TYR A 142 8.44 -15.79 14.40
N TYR A 143 7.61 -14.76 14.65
CA TYR A 143 7.34 -14.29 16.01
C TYR A 143 6.49 -15.24 16.86
N LYS A 144 5.50 -15.91 16.25
CA LYS A 144 4.63 -16.89 16.93
C LYS A 144 4.89 -18.30 16.39
N GLU A 145 4.37 -19.30 17.09
CA GLU A 145 4.45 -20.72 16.71
C GLU A 145 3.96 -20.97 15.27
N ASP A 146 2.95 -20.23 14.85
CA ASP A 146 2.50 -20.22 13.48
C ASP A 146 2.23 -18.80 12.95
N LYS A 147 2.39 -18.66 11.64
CA LYS A 147 2.24 -17.39 10.93
C LYS A 147 0.82 -16.81 11.01
N TYR A 148 -0.20 -17.65 11.16
CA TYR A 148 -1.58 -17.18 11.28
C TYR A 148 -1.83 -16.49 12.62
N GLN A 149 -1.30 -17.02 13.71
CA GLN A 149 -1.34 -16.36 15.02
C GLN A 149 -0.53 -15.06 15.03
N ALA A 150 0.64 -15.04 14.37
CA ALA A 150 1.40 -13.82 14.21
C ALA A 150 0.60 -12.73 13.46
N TRP A 151 -0.10 -13.11 12.38
CA TRP A 151 -0.99 -12.19 11.66
C TRP A 151 -2.13 -11.66 12.51
N ILE A 152 -2.86 -12.53 13.23
CA ILE A 152 -3.97 -12.10 14.10
C ILE A 152 -3.46 -11.09 15.13
N TYR A 153 -2.37 -11.42 15.82
CA TYR A 153 -1.78 -10.56 16.83
C TYR A 153 -1.37 -9.20 16.25
N PHE A 154 -0.66 -9.19 15.11
CA PHE A 154 -0.26 -7.96 14.45
C PHE A 154 -1.47 -7.14 14.00
N ARG A 155 -2.44 -7.76 13.31
CA ARG A 155 -3.63 -7.07 12.81
C ARG A 155 -4.42 -6.40 13.93
N ASP A 156 -4.65 -7.14 15.02
CA ASP A 156 -5.50 -6.68 16.11
C ASP A 156 -4.83 -5.58 16.94
N ASN A 157 -3.49 -5.56 17.01
CA ASN A 157 -2.72 -4.56 17.75
C ASN A 157 -2.25 -3.37 16.89
N PHE A 158 -2.07 -3.55 15.58
CA PHE A 158 -1.58 -2.50 14.69
C PHE A 158 -2.72 -1.81 13.95
N PHE A 159 -3.51 -2.56 13.17
CA PHE A 159 -4.59 -1.99 12.36
C PHE A 159 -5.81 -1.64 13.20
N TYR A 160 -6.28 -2.53 14.08
CA TYR A 160 -7.51 -2.29 14.85
C TYR A 160 -7.33 -1.39 16.08
N GLN A 161 -6.09 -1.03 16.41
CA GLN A 161 -5.76 0.00 17.41
C GLN A 161 -5.24 1.29 16.76
N ASP A 162 -5.41 1.44 15.44
CA ASP A 162 -5.02 2.63 14.69
C ASP A 162 -3.53 3.05 14.83
N LYS A 163 -2.64 2.09 15.15
CA LYS A 163 -1.19 2.36 15.28
C LYS A 163 -0.57 2.78 13.96
N PHE A 164 -1.15 2.36 12.84
CA PHE A 164 -0.71 2.70 11.50
C PHE A 164 -0.89 4.18 11.12
N ILE A 165 -1.61 4.99 11.92
CA ILE A 165 -1.68 6.46 11.76
C ILE A 165 -1.07 7.22 12.92
N ARG A 166 -0.43 6.52 13.87
CA ARG A 166 0.16 7.14 15.04
C ARG A 166 1.34 8.02 14.66
N ASP A 167 1.34 9.24 15.17
CA ASP A 167 2.42 10.20 14.98
C ASP A 167 3.43 10.15 16.15
N LEU A 168 4.60 10.75 15.98
CA LEU A 168 5.69 10.76 16.96
C LEU A 168 5.33 11.48 18.26
N ASP A 169 4.41 12.44 18.21
CA ASP A 169 3.97 13.24 19.35
C ASP A 169 2.71 12.67 20.05
N ASP A 170 2.30 11.44 19.73
CA ASP A 170 1.20 10.75 20.41
C ASP A 170 1.48 10.68 21.93
N PRO A 171 0.65 11.33 22.77
CA PRO A 171 0.85 11.40 24.21
C PRO A 171 0.96 10.04 24.91
N GLU A 172 0.36 8.98 24.35
CA GLU A 172 0.44 7.62 24.90
C GLU A 172 1.84 7.00 24.78
N THR A 173 2.71 7.62 23.98
CA THR A 173 4.04 7.13 23.68
C THR A 173 5.15 8.04 24.17
N LEU A 174 4.81 9.09 24.92
CA LEU A 174 5.78 10.00 25.50
C LEU A 174 6.25 9.50 26.86
N ASP A 175 7.54 9.62 27.14
CA ASP A 175 8.06 9.45 28.49
C ASP A 175 7.74 10.67 29.38
N GLU A 176 8.16 10.62 30.65
CA GLU A 176 7.96 11.72 31.61
C GLU A 176 8.62 13.05 31.17
N GLY A 177 9.61 12.98 30.27
CA GLY A 177 10.31 14.12 29.69
C GLY A 177 9.70 14.65 28.39
N GLY A 178 8.65 14.00 27.86
CA GLY A 178 8.04 14.34 26.59
C GLY A 178 8.77 13.78 25.36
N TYR A 179 9.67 12.81 25.53
CA TYR A 179 10.36 12.16 24.43
C TYR A 179 9.56 10.98 23.88
N SER A 180 9.49 10.88 22.55
CA SER A 180 8.79 9.80 21.87
C SER A 180 9.50 8.46 22.03
N LEU A 181 8.80 7.48 22.61
CA LEU A 181 9.27 6.10 22.75
C LEU A 181 9.10 5.28 21.47
N ILE A 182 8.45 5.83 20.44
CA ILE A 182 8.24 5.22 19.13
C ILE A 182 9.56 4.93 18.40
N LEU A 183 10.59 5.73 18.64
CA LEU A 183 11.91 5.63 17.98
C LEU A 183 12.91 4.75 18.73
N ASN A 184 12.52 4.17 19.86
CA ASN A 184 13.37 3.27 20.67
C ASN A 184 13.26 1.81 20.16
N ASP A 185 13.80 0.84 20.93
CA ASP A 185 13.75 -0.60 20.63
C ASP A 185 12.30 -1.12 20.54
N VAL A 186 11.74 -1.07 19.34
CA VAL A 186 10.40 -1.58 19.02
C VAL A 186 10.53 -3.05 18.65
N SER A 187 9.73 -3.88 19.31
CA SER A 187 9.67 -5.32 19.06
C SER A 187 8.22 -5.77 18.93
N TRP A 188 8.02 -7.04 18.57
CA TRP A 188 6.69 -7.62 18.55
C TRP A 188 6.01 -7.72 19.94
N ASP A 189 6.78 -7.61 21.01
CA ASP A 189 6.28 -7.65 22.39
C ASP A 189 5.90 -6.26 22.94
N THR A 190 6.14 -5.19 22.18
CA THR A 190 5.85 -3.80 22.59
C THR A 190 4.84 -3.08 21.69
N PRO A 191 3.63 -3.64 21.45
CA PRO A 191 2.62 -3.06 20.57
C PRO A 191 2.16 -1.65 20.97
N GLN A 192 2.32 -1.28 22.24
CA GLN A 192 2.02 0.06 22.73
C GLN A 192 2.89 1.15 22.09
N TYR A 193 4.06 0.81 21.54
CA TYR A 193 4.97 1.76 20.89
C TYR A 193 4.94 1.66 19.36
N TRP A 194 4.17 0.74 18.78
CA TRP A 194 4.07 0.62 17.32
C TRP A 194 3.48 1.88 16.70
N SER A 195 3.99 2.25 15.53
CA SER A 195 3.55 3.39 14.74
C SER A 195 3.77 3.15 13.25
N GLN A 196 3.35 4.12 12.44
CA GLN A 196 3.61 4.15 11.00
C GLN A 196 5.11 4.23 10.63
N TYR A 197 5.99 4.60 11.57
CA TYR A 197 7.42 4.85 11.36
C TYR A 197 8.32 3.68 11.74
N ASN A 198 7.88 2.76 12.60
CA ASN A 198 8.74 1.72 13.17
C ASN A 198 8.36 0.29 12.76
N ILE A 199 7.25 0.13 12.04
CA ILE A 199 6.88 -1.10 11.34
C ILE A 199 7.14 -0.93 9.86
N TRP A 200 7.87 -1.86 9.28
CA TRP A 200 8.13 -1.92 7.84
C TRP A 200 7.63 -3.23 7.26
N VAL A 201 7.48 -3.23 5.93
CA VAL A 201 7.08 -4.40 5.15
C VAL A 201 7.89 -4.47 3.86
N ALA A 202 8.09 -5.68 3.38
CA ALA A 202 8.85 -5.94 2.16
C ALA A 202 8.33 -7.19 1.43
N THR A 203 8.49 -7.23 0.11
CA THR A 203 8.25 -8.47 -0.64
C THR A 203 9.34 -9.49 -0.37
N THR A 204 8.96 -10.74 -0.14
CA THR A 204 9.90 -11.87 -0.08
C THR A 204 10.34 -12.27 -1.49
N PRO A 205 11.40 -13.11 -1.64
CA PRO A 205 11.75 -13.68 -2.95
C PRO A 205 10.59 -14.40 -3.64
N LYS A 206 9.72 -15.06 -2.85
CA LYS A 206 8.50 -15.71 -3.34
C LYS A 206 7.50 -14.68 -3.87
N GLY A 207 7.30 -13.58 -3.15
CA GLY A 207 6.44 -12.47 -3.59
C GLY A 207 6.96 -11.78 -4.84
N THR A 208 8.26 -11.49 -4.91
CA THR A 208 8.89 -10.92 -6.11
C THR A 208 8.70 -11.82 -7.33
N LYS A 209 8.89 -13.13 -7.17
CA LYS A 209 8.65 -14.10 -8.26
C LYS A 209 7.19 -14.08 -8.71
N TYR A 210 6.26 -14.15 -7.76
CA TYR A 210 4.82 -14.09 -8.04
C TYR A 210 4.44 -12.79 -8.77
N PHE A 211 4.94 -11.64 -8.30
CA PHE A 211 4.67 -10.35 -8.90
C PHE A 211 5.16 -10.29 -10.36
N ASN A 212 6.42 -10.63 -10.60
CA ASN A 212 7.05 -10.50 -11.92
C ASN A 212 6.53 -11.51 -12.95
N GLU A 213 6.30 -12.76 -12.54
CA GLU A 213 5.97 -13.84 -13.47
C GLU A 213 4.46 -13.98 -13.69
N ILE A 214 3.64 -13.56 -12.72
CA ILE A 214 2.19 -13.81 -12.74
C ILE A 214 1.40 -12.52 -12.64
N LEU A 215 1.51 -11.80 -11.52
CA LEU A 215 0.58 -10.71 -11.22
C LEU A 215 0.74 -9.53 -12.18
N ALA A 216 1.97 -9.05 -12.40
CA ALA A 216 2.19 -7.87 -13.22
C ALA A 216 1.89 -8.09 -14.73
N PRO A 217 2.30 -9.20 -15.35
CA PRO A 217 1.91 -9.49 -16.73
C PRO A 217 0.39 -9.66 -16.89
N LYS A 218 -0.28 -10.33 -15.93
CA LYS A 218 -1.73 -10.50 -15.94
C LYS A 218 -2.44 -9.14 -15.84
N PHE A 219 -2.04 -8.32 -14.87
CA PHE A 219 -2.59 -6.99 -14.64
C PHE A 219 -2.41 -6.11 -15.88
N TYR A 220 -1.20 -6.07 -16.46
CA TYR A 220 -0.95 -5.31 -17.67
C TYR A 220 -1.87 -5.75 -18.83
N ASN A 221 -1.94 -7.05 -19.11
CA ASN A 221 -2.79 -7.54 -20.21
C ASN A 221 -4.27 -7.23 -20.02
N LYS A 222 -4.74 -7.21 -18.77
CA LYS A 222 -6.13 -6.88 -18.42
C LYS A 222 -6.49 -5.43 -18.73
N TYR A 223 -5.56 -4.49 -18.50
CA TYR A 223 -5.85 -3.05 -18.53
C TYR A 223 -5.11 -2.24 -19.61
N LYS A 224 -4.21 -2.84 -20.41
CA LYS A 224 -3.37 -2.14 -21.39
C LYS A 224 -4.11 -1.36 -22.48
N ASP A 225 -5.35 -1.74 -22.78
CA ASP A 225 -6.16 -1.14 -23.84
C ASP A 225 -7.11 -0.05 -23.31
N LEU A 226 -6.95 0.32 -22.02
CA LEU A 226 -7.74 1.34 -21.37
C LEU A 226 -7.05 2.72 -21.47
N GLU A 227 -7.82 3.72 -21.84
CA GLU A 227 -7.41 5.13 -21.92
C GLU A 227 -8.39 6.00 -21.12
N VAL A 228 -7.91 7.14 -20.65
CA VAL A 228 -8.73 8.17 -19.99
C VAL A 228 -8.66 9.47 -20.78
N GLU A 229 -9.82 10.12 -20.95
CA GLU A 229 -9.91 11.48 -21.48
C GLU A 229 -10.04 12.48 -20.33
N ILE A 230 -9.10 13.42 -20.23
CA ILE A 230 -9.04 14.44 -19.16
C ILE A 230 -9.09 15.84 -19.79
N ASP A 231 -9.85 16.76 -19.20
CA ASP A 231 -9.90 18.17 -19.63
C ASP A 231 -8.67 18.99 -19.17
N ASP A 232 -8.59 20.26 -19.53
CA ASP A 232 -7.51 21.19 -19.17
C ASP A 232 -7.49 21.58 -17.67
N LYS A 233 -8.55 21.23 -16.95
CA LYS A 233 -8.74 21.43 -15.51
C LYS A 233 -8.42 20.18 -14.69
N GLY A 234 -8.10 19.05 -15.33
CA GLY A 234 -7.78 17.79 -14.64
C GLY A 234 -9.00 16.94 -14.30
N ASN A 235 -10.18 17.24 -14.85
CA ASN A 235 -11.37 16.40 -14.66
C ASN A 235 -11.36 15.23 -15.63
N ILE A 236 -11.71 14.04 -15.12
CA ILE A 236 -11.98 12.87 -15.97
C ILE A 236 -13.29 13.11 -16.73
N ILE A 237 -13.22 13.13 -18.06
CA ILE A 237 -14.38 13.28 -18.94
C ILE A 237 -15.00 11.91 -19.23
N ARG A 238 -14.18 10.93 -19.59
CA ARG A 238 -14.63 9.54 -19.82
C ARG A 238 -13.45 8.58 -19.90
N TRP A 239 -13.79 7.30 -19.79
CA TRP A 239 -12.91 6.18 -20.09
C TRP A 239 -13.17 5.65 -21.50
N ILE A 240 -12.10 5.21 -22.16
CA ILE A 240 -12.10 4.72 -23.54
C ILE A 240 -11.40 3.35 -23.56
N GLY A 241 -11.94 2.40 -24.31
CA GLY A 241 -11.39 1.04 -24.40
C GLY A 241 -12.19 0.00 -23.61
N LYS A 242 -11.60 -1.17 -23.40
CA LYS A 242 -12.23 -2.29 -22.68
C LYS A 242 -11.22 -2.95 -21.74
N ILE A 243 -11.73 -3.49 -20.65
CA ILE A 243 -10.98 -4.38 -19.75
C ILE A 243 -11.03 -5.78 -20.36
N ASN A 244 -9.86 -6.39 -20.57
CA ASN A 244 -9.73 -7.74 -21.10
C ASN A 244 -10.01 -8.75 -19.98
N ARG A 245 -11.19 -9.40 -20.03
CA ARG A 245 -11.65 -10.38 -19.03
C ARG A 245 -11.36 -11.81 -19.46
#